data_AF-A0A931JZ07-F1
#
_entry.id   AF-A0A931JZ07-F1
#
_cell.length_a   1.000
_cell.length_b   1.000
_cell.length_c   1.000
_cell.angle_alpha   90.00
_cell.angle_beta   90.00
_cell.angle_gamma   90.00
#
_symmetry.space_group_name_H-M   'P 1'
#
loop_
_entity.id
_entity.type
_entity.pdbx_description
1 polymer ?
#
loop_
_entity_poly.entity_id
_entity_poly.type
_entity_poly.pdbx_seq_one_letter_code
_entity_poly.pdbx_strand_id
1 'polypeptide(L)'
;MKKVLGSIVAVAGLAVAANAASTTIKYEVSKDGGNTWSSSATAAPGTEIQVRARVIWSGTDQVFGLSQVVFQPIVSNWGASDSLETFAGGSAGQVGPIGGSRTTPLGTVDDAPGQFGRITPFGANAIGTSTYLRGHVGTGTAAGMLRIAQANVTNWVGVGATSGSTAANNWNGNGGVSVAQVAPGTRLPTDPAYNGNNDVVVFKFGFVLGSDTAARTLTIDTPATGLGHETNTTTGQYGSLYAAWFTSSTAAQGFRYYNDIGTNAASVSVQVVPAPASLALLGLGGLVAGRRRR
;
A
#
# COMPACT_ATOMS: atom_id res chain seq x y z
N MET A 1 -24.78 -41.26 3.61
CA MET A 1 -24.57 -39.91 3.04
C MET A 1 -24.21 -38.96 4.18
N LYS A 2 -22.91 -38.68 4.40
CA LYS A 2 -22.45 -37.81 5.51
C LYS A 2 -22.52 -36.36 5.04
N LYS A 3 -23.34 -35.55 5.72
CA LYS A 3 -23.53 -34.13 5.46
C LYS A 3 -22.28 -33.37 5.94
N VAL A 4 -21.53 -32.77 5.04
CA VAL A 4 -20.47 -31.82 5.39
C VAL A 4 -21.16 -30.47 5.61
N LEU A 5 -21.26 -30.07 6.88
CA LEU A 5 -21.72 -28.75 7.28
C LEU A 5 -20.53 -27.79 7.12
N GLY A 6 -20.54 -26.98 6.06
CA GLY A 6 -19.61 -25.87 5.91
C GLY A 6 -19.92 -24.82 6.97
N SER A 7 -19.07 -24.72 7.99
CA SER A 7 -19.17 -23.66 8.99
C SER A 7 -18.78 -22.33 8.35
N ILE A 8 -19.77 -21.52 8.00
CA ILE A 8 -19.58 -20.10 7.74
C ILE A 8 -19.23 -19.46 9.09
N VAL A 9 -17.95 -19.16 9.29
CA VAL A 9 -17.51 -18.35 10.42
C VAL A 9 -17.93 -16.92 10.12
N ALA A 10 -19.06 -16.50 10.68
CA ALA A 10 -19.46 -15.11 10.69
C ALA A 10 -18.57 -14.36 11.69
N VAL A 11 -17.60 -13.61 11.18
CA VAL A 11 -16.79 -12.69 11.99
C VAL A 11 -17.68 -11.51 12.37
N ALA A 12 -18.18 -11.50 13.60
CA ALA A 12 -18.87 -10.34 14.17
C ALA A 12 -17.82 -9.29 14.55
N GLY A 13 -17.70 -8.23 13.74
CA GLY A 13 -16.81 -7.11 13.99
C GLY A 13 -17.37 -6.17 15.06
N LEU A 14 -16.55 -5.84 16.06
CA LEU A 14 -16.77 -4.72 16.98
C LEU A 14 -16.91 -3.43 16.16
N ALA A 15 -18.10 -2.83 16.14
CA ALA A 15 -18.31 -1.50 15.57
C ALA A 15 -17.74 -0.45 16.53
N VAL A 16 -16.47 -0.09 16.36
CA VAL A 16 -15.90 1.09 16.99
C VAL A 16 -16.59 2.31 16.36
N ALA A 17 -17.05 3.25 17.19
CA ALA A 17 -17.58 4.52 16.71
C ALA A 17 -16.52 5.22 15.85
N ALA A 18 -16.71 5.17 14.53
CA ALA A 18 -15.81 5.79 13.58
C ALA A 18 -15.98 7.31 13.68
N ASN A 19 -15.00 7.99 14.27
CA ASN A 19 -14.85 9.42 14.01
C ASN A 19 -14.65 9.57 12.50
N ALA A 20 -15.57 10.27 11.84
CA ALA A 20 -15.58 10.39 10.39
C ALA A 20 -14.41 11.28 9.95
N ALA A 21 -13.28 10.66 9.63
CA ALA A 21 -12.16 11.38 9.06
C ALA A 21 -12.46 11.78 7.60
N SER A 22 -12.01 12.97 7.21
CA SER A 22 -12.28 13.54 5.89
C SER A 22 -11.42 12.93 4.78
N THR A 23 -10.30 12.26 5.12
CA THR A 23 -9.44 11.55 4.14
C THR A 23 -9.31 10.09 4.53
N THR A 24 -9.42 9.20 3.54
CA THR A 24 -9.21 7.75 3.70
C THR A 24 -8.17 7.25 2.70
N ILE A 25 -7.28 6.35 3.14
CA ILE A 25 -6.45 5.53 2.24
C ILE A 25 -7.16 4.19 2.04
N LYS A 26 -7.44 3.84 0.78
CA LYS A 26 -8.08 2.58 0.41
C LYS A 26 -7.13 1.74 -0.43
N TYR A 27 -7.11 0.44 -0.18
CA TYR A 27 -6.39 -0.51 -1.02
C TYR A 27 -7.32 -1.29 -1.93
N GLU A 28 -6.82 -1.61 -3.12
CA GLU A 28 -7.47 -2.51 -4.07
C GLU A 28 -6.44 -3.48 -4.63
N VAL A 29 -6.87 -4.70 -4.93
CA VAL A 29 -6.04 -5.77 -5.47
C VAL A 29 -6.50 -6.15 -6.87
N SER A 30 -5.56 -6.61 -7.68
CA SER A 30 -5.77 -7.14 -9.02
C SER A 30 -4.97 -8.42 -9.19
N LYS A 31 -5.53 -9.37 -9.94
CA LYS A 31 -4.93 -10.68 -10.28
C LYS A 31 -4.78 -10.89 -11.78
N ASP A 32 -5.10 -9.87 -12.57
CA ASP A 32 -5.19 -9.92 -14.03
C ASP A 32 -4.31 -8.85 -14.69
N GLY A 33 -3.20 -8.50 -14.03
CA GLY A 33 -2.26 -7.51 -14.51
C GLY A 33 -2.70 -6.05 -14.32
N GLY A 34 -3.75 -5.79 -13.55
CA GLY A 34 -4.26 -4.43 -13.31
C GLY A 34 -5.47 -4.04 -14.16
N ASN A 35 -6.11 -4.99 -14.85
CA ASN A 35 -7.29 -4.74 -15.68
C ASN A 35 -8.56 -4.60 -14.82
N THR A 36 -8.70 -5.43 -13.78
CA THR A 36 -9.79 -5.34 -12.80
C THR A 36 -9.24 -5.15 -11.39
N TRP A 37 -10.00 -4.42 -10.56
CA TRP A 37 -9.62 -4.05 -9.21
C TRP A 37 -10.76 -4.36 -8.24
N SER A 38 -10.44 -5.00 -7.11
CA SER A 38 -11.41 -5.41 -6.10
C SER A 38 -10.91 -5.18 -4.67
N SER A 39 -11.82 -5.23 -3.70
CA SER A 39 -11.50 -5.17 -2.27
C SER A 39 -11.16 -6.53 -1.65
N SER A 40 -11.06 -7.57 -2.47
CA SER A 40 -10.49 -8.87 -2.09
C SER A 40 -10.19 -9.71 -3.33
N ALA A 41 -9.27 -10.66 -3.22
CA ALA A 41 -8.99 -11.61 -4.28
C ALA A 41 -8.75 -13.02 -3.73
N THR A 42 -9.10 -14.04 -4.53
CA THR A 42 -8.69 -15.43 -4.32
C THR A 42 -7.67 -15.82 -5.38
N ALA A 43 -6.54 -16.36 -4.94
CA ALA A 43 -5.40 -16.67 -5.80
C ALA A 43 -4.72 -17.98 -5.40
N ALA A 44 -4.11 -18.65 -6.39
CA ALA A 44 -3.31 -19.84 -6.15
C ALA A 44 -1.83 -19.46 -5.93
N PRO A 45 -1.03 -20.34 -5.31
CA PRO A 45 0.43 -20.20 -5.28
C PRO A 45 1.00 -19.89 -6.67
N GLY A 46 2.00 -19.00 -6.74
CA GLY A 46 2.60 -18.51 -7.99
C GLY A 46 1.82 -17.42 -8.73
N THR A 47 0.65 -17.01 -8.25
CA THR A 47 -0.11 -15.90 -8.86
C THR A 47 0.55 -14.56 -8.54
N GLU A 48 0.71 -13.70 -9.55
CA GLU A 48 1.05 -12.29 -9.36
C GLU A 48 -0.18 -11.52 -8.86
N ILE A 49 0.01 -10.76 -7.80
CA ILE A 49 -0.97 -9.84 -7.22
C ILE A 49 -0.44 -8.42 -7.41
N GLN A 50 -1.25 -7.56 -8.01
CA GLN A 50 -1.02 -6.13 -8.03
C GLN A 50 -1.88 -5.46 -6.97
N VAL A 51 -1.31 -4.47 -6.31
CA VAL A 51 -1.96 -3.66 -5.28
C VAL A 51 -1.86 -2.20 -5.69
N ARG A 52 -2.95 -1.45 -5.51
CA ARG A 52 -2.93 0.01 -5.60
C ARG A 52 -3.45 0.65 -4.33
N ALA A 53 -2.85 1.76 -3.95
CA ALA A 53 -3.32 2.64 -2.90
C ALA A 53 -4.05 3.83 -3.53
N ARG A 54 -5.27 4.07 -3.05
CA ARG A 54 -6.11 5.22 -3.40
C ARG A 54 -6.23 6.15 -2.20
N VAL A 55 -6.20 7.45 -2.46
CA VAL A 55 -6.46 8.47 -1.43
C VAL A 55 -7.75 9.17 -1.82
N ILE A 56 -8.69 9.17 -0.88
CA ILE A 56 -10.06 9.61 -1.11
C ILE A 56 -10.40 10.69 -0.10
N TRP A 57 -10.87 11.83 -0.58
CA TRP A 57 -11.49 12.87 0.23
C TRP A 57 -13.01 12.67 0.28
N SER A 58 -13.53 12.57 1.51
CA SER A 58 -14.95 12.43 1.84
C SER A 58 -15.46 13.55 2.76
N GLY A 59 -14.65 14.58 3.00
CA GLY A 59 -15.07 15.75 3.78
C GLY A 59 -16.04 16.65 3.01
N THR A 60 -16.63 17.61 3.71
CA THR A 60 -17.61 18.55 3.14
C THR A 60 -16.96 19.77 2.47
N ASP A 61 -15.72 20.10 2.85
CA ASP A 61 -15.00 21.23 2.27
C ASP A 61 -14.61 20.95 0.82
N GLN A 62 -14.57 22.01 0.00
CA GLN A 62 -14.09 21.91 -1.37
C GLN A 62 -12.56 21.73 -1.39
N VAL A 63 -12.11 20.65 -2.00
CA VAL A 63 -10.70 20.40 -2.30
C VAL A 63 -10.44 20.49 -3.80
N PHE A 64 -9.22 20.86 -4.16
CA PHE A 64 -8.81 21.06 -5.55
C PHE A 64 -7.82 20.02 -6.05
N GLY A 65 -7.47 19.04 -5.22
CA GLY A 65 -6.55 17.94 -5.54
C GLY A 65 -5.67 17.57 -4.35
N LEU A 66 -5.22 16.32 -4.30
CA LEU A 66 -4.35 15.83 -3.23
C LEU A 66 -3.00 16.55 -3.30
N SER A 67 -2.59 17.26 -2.26
CA SER A 67 -1.27 17.90 -2.22
C SER A 67 -0.19 16.91 -1.84
N GLN A 68 -0.33 16.23 -0.71
CA GLN A 68 0.65 15.28 -0.21
C GLN A 68 0.06 14.30 0.80
N VAL A 69 0.65 13.12 0.86
CA VAL A 69 0.47 12.15 1.94
C VAL A 69 1.74 11.30 2.07
N VAL A 70 2.02 10.82 3.27
CA VAL A 70 3.09 9.83 3.49
C VAL A 70 2.48 8.65 4.23
N PHE A 71 2.77 7.44 3.77
CA PHE A 71 2.25 6.22 4.37
C PHE A 71 3.18 5.03 4.15
N GLN A 72 3.03 3.99 4.98
CA GLN A 72 3.78 2.74 4.87
C GLN A 72 2.82 1.57 4.70
N PRO A 73 2.63 1.09 3.45
CA PRO A 73 1.87 -0.12 3.20
C PRO A 73 2.52 -1.32 3.89
N ILE A 74 1.70 -2.17 4.50
CA ILE A 74 2.09 -3.44 5.08
C ILE A 74 1.29 -4.55 4.42
N VAL A 75 1.93 -5.71 4.27
CA VAL A 75 1.29 -6.99 3.95
C VAL A 75 1.53 -7.95 5.11
N SER A 76 0.48 -8.29 5.84
CA SER A 76 0.51 -9.28 6.92
C SER A 76 0.38 -10.70 6.38
N ASN A 77 0.88 -11.69 7.13
CA ASN A 77 0.96 -13.10 6.73
C ASN A 77 1.76 -13.34 5.44
N TRP A 78 2.82 -12.56 5.28
CA TRP A 78 3.82 -12.70 4.23
C TRP A 78 4.59 -14.02 4.39
N GLY A 79 4.58 -14.85 3.36
CA GLY A 79 5.27 -16.13 3.34
C GLY A 79 6.77 -15.97 3.01
N ALA A 80 7.60 -16.90 3.50
CA ALA A 80 9.04 -16.88 3.23
C ALA A 80 9.38 -17.05 1.74
N SER A 81 8.49 -17.66 0.96
CA SER A 81 8.63 -17.84 -0.50
C SER A 81 7.89 -16.79 -1.33
N ASP A 82 7.20 -15.84 -0.70
CA ASP A 82 6.59 -14.72 -1.42
C ASP A 82 7.68 -13.73 -1.86
N SER A 83 7.53 -13.18 -3.05
CA SER A 83 8.48 -12.22 -3.61
C SER A 83 7.80 -10.93 -4.02
N LEU A 84 8.30 -9.81 -3.51
CA LEU A 84 7.93 -8.50 -4.01
C LEU A 84 8.47 -8.34 -5.44
N GLU A 85 7.65 -7.83 -6.35
CA GLU A 85 8.08 -7.54 -7.72
C GLU A 85 9.17 -6.46 -7.74
N THR A 86 10.06 -6.52 -8.73
CA THR A 86 11.06 -5.46 -8.97
C THR A 86 10.55 -4.53 -10.05
N PHE A 87 10.84 -3.24 -9.92
CA PHE A 87 10.01 -2.22 -10.53
C PHE A 87 10.70 -1.39 -11.62
N ALA A 88 9.90 -0.74 -12.46
CA ALA A 88 10.32 -0.01 -13.65
C ALA A 88 11.37 1.08 -13.34
N GLY A 89 12.55 0.96 -13.96
CA GLY A 89 13.65 1.92 -13.80
C GLY A 89 14.43 1.82 -12.48
N GLY A 90 14.12 0.86 -11.61
CA GLY A 90 14.85 0.59 -10.36
C GLY A 90 15.83 -0.57 -10.48
N SER A 91 16.81 -0.61 -9.58
CA SER A 91 17.66 -1.79 -9.35
C SER A 91 16.87 -2.92 -8.69
N ALA A 92 17.39 -4.15 -8.71
CA ALA A 92 16.81 -5.30 -8.03
C ALA A 92 16.42 -4.98 -6.56
N GLY A 93 15.15 -5.22 -6.21
CA GLY A 93 14.61 -4.96 -4.86
C GLY A 93 14.14 -3.54 -4.58
N GLN A 94 14.17 -2.62 -5.55
CA GLN A 94 13.65 -1.25 -5.42
C GLN A 94 12.22 -1.12 -5.94
N VAL A 95 11.38 -0.32 -5.27
CA VAL A 95 9.99 0.03 -5.62
C VAL A 95 9.84 1.34 -6.37
N GLY A 96 9.59 1.21 -7.68
CA GLY A 96 9.52 2.31 -8.63
C GLY A 96 10.89 2.96 -8.89
N PRO A 97 10.90 4.01 -9.72
CA PRO A 97 12.12 4.73 -10.06
C PRO A 97 12.55 5.70 -8.95
N ILE A 98 13.84 6.03 -8.94
CA ILE A 98 14.45 7.08 -8.12
C ILE A 98 14.11 8.45 -8.72
N GLY A 99 14.11 9.50 -7.89
CA GLY A 99 13.89 10.88 -8.31
C GLY A 99 12.52 11.40 -7.91
N GLY A 100 12.07 12.48 -8.54
CA GLY A 100 10.73 13.02 -8.46
C GLY A 100 10.22 13.47 -9.82
N SER A 101 9.06 14.13 -9.86
CA SER A 101 8.41 14.55 -11.11
C SER A 101 9.17 15.62 -11.91
N ARG A 102 10.22 16.20 -11.34
CA ARG A 102 11.08 17.24 -11.95
C ARG A 102 12.55 16.85 -12.02
N THR A 103 12.88 15.58 -11.79
CA THR A 103 14.28 15.11 -11.81
C THR A 103 14.53 14.16 -12.97
N THR A 104 15.82 13.90 -13.22
CA THR A 104 16.28 12.84 -14.10
C THR A 104 17.12 11.86 -13.28
N PRO A 105 16.76 10.57 -13.16
CA PRO A 105 15.55 9.94 -13.71
C PRO A 105 14.25 10.46 -13.08
N LEU A 106 13.13 10.24 -13.78
CA LEU A 106 11.79 10.57 -13.28
C LEU A 106 11.40 9.61 -12.16
N GLY A 107 10.90 10.16 -11.05
CA GLY A 107 10.51 9.38 -9.87
C GLY A 107 9.08 8.83 -9.85
N THR A 108 8.43 8.74 -11.01
CA THR A 108 7.03 8.30 -11.14
C THR A 108 6.84 7.32 -12.30
N VAL A 109 5.73 6.60 -12.28
CA VAL A 109 5.25 5.74 -13.36
C VAL A 109 3.81 6.10 -13.72
N ASP A 110 3.36 5.71 -14.90
CA ASP A 110 1.95 5.86 -15.28
C ASP A 110 1.05 4.87 -14.53
N ASP A 111 -0.22 5.22 -14.36
CA ASP A 111 -1.24 4.28 -13.85
C ASP A 111 -1.62 3.27 -14.95
N ALA A 112 -0.72 2.33 -15.21
CA ALA A 112 -0.86 1.33 -16.26
C ALA A 112 -0.55 -0.09 -15.74
N PRO A 113 -1.10 -1.15 -16.37
CA PRO A 113 -0.77 -2.55 -16.09
C PRO A 113 0.73 -2.81 -15.96
N GLY A 114 1.14 -3.51 -14.90
CA GLY A 114 2.55 -3.87 -14.65
C GLY A 114 3.50 -2.70 -14.32
N GLN A 115 2.99 -1.47 -14.26
CA GLN A 115 3.73 -0.31 -13.75
C GLN A 115 3.49 -0.15 -12.26
N PHE A 116 4.56 0.12 -11.53
CA PHE A 116 4.57 0.11 -10.09
C PHE A 116 5.55 1.14 -9.53
N GLY A 117 5.23 1.69 -8.38
CA GLY A 117 5.86 2.87 -7.81
C GLY A 117 4.82 3.96 -7.57
N ARG A 118 5.30 5.19 -7.45
CA ARG A 118 4.43 6.36 -7.30
C ARG A 118 3.82 6.74 -8.64
N ILE A 119 2.51 6.92 -8.64
CA ILE A 119 1.74 7.19 -9.85
C ILE A 119 1.88 8.66 -10.22
N THR A 120 2.18 8.97 -11.48
CA THR A 120 2.20 10.34 -12.02
C THR A 120 0.83 11.00 -11.83
N PRO A 121 0.72 12.23 -11.29
CA PRO A 121 1.78 13.21 -11.00
C PRO A 121 2.32 13.17 -9.55
N PHE A 122 1.98 12.15 -8.77
CA PHE A 122 2.16 12.10 -7.32
C PHE A 122 3.56 11.67 -6.84
N GLY A 123 4.61 12.02 -7.57
CA GLY A 123 6.00 11.84 -7.14
C GLY A 123 6.80 13.13 -7.20
N ALA A 124 6.20 14.28 -6.92
CA ALA A 124 6.89 15.58 -6.95
C ALA A 124 8.11 15.61 -6.01
N ASN A 125 8.02 14.96 -4.84
CA ASN A 125 9.13 14.84 -3.90
C ASN A 125 10.18 13.89 -4.47
N ALA A 126 11.42 14.34 -4.58
CA ALA A 126 12.49 13.49 -5.05
C ALA A 126 12.89 12.45 -3.99
N ILE A 127 13.02 11.19 -4.41
CA ILE A 127 13.62 10.12 -3.62
C ILE A 127 15.04 9.89 -4.16
N GLY A 128 16.03 9.72 -3.28
CA GLY A 128 17.44 9.58 -3.64
C GLY A 128 17.92 8.13 -3.69
N THR A 129 19.19 7.94 -4.04
CA THR A 129 19.85 6.63 -4.09
C THR A 129 20.04 5.98 -2.71
N SER A 130 19.94 6.76 -1.62
CA SER A 130 19.96 6.26 -0.24
C SER A 130 18.56 6.12 0.38
N THR A 131 17.53 6.69 -0.24
CA THR A 131 16.16 6.71 0.28
C THR A 131 15.15 6.03 -0.65
N TYR A 132 15.60 5.34 -1.70
CA TYR A 132 14.74 4.58 -2.62
C TYR A 132 13.76 3.68 -1.87
N LEU A 133 12.56 3.51 -2.41
CA LEU A 133 11.56 2.64 -1.80
C LEU A 133 11.96 1.18 -2.00
N ARG A 134 11.73 0.32 -1.03
CA ARG A 134 11.97 -1.13 -1.13
C ARG A 134 11.02 -1.91 -0.23
N GLY A 135 10.96 -3.22 -0.47
CA GLY A 135 10.41 -4.16 0.48
C GLY A 135 11.32 -4.34 1.70
N HIS A 136 10.74 -4.34 2.89
CA HIS A 136 11.39 -4.81 4.11
C HIS A 136 10.57 -5.97 4.69
N VAL A 137 11.13 -7.17 4.68
CA VAL A 137 10.54 -8.33 5.35
C VAL A 137 10.86 -8.24 6.83
N GLY A 138 9.83 -8.26 7.66
CA GLY A 138 9.95 -8.16 9.10
C GLY A 138 10.58 -9.40 9.71
N THR A 139 11.31 -9.19 10.81
CA THR A 139 11.93 -10.23 11.64
C THR A 139 11.44 -10.08 13.09
N GLY A 140 11.69 -11.08 13.94
CA GLY A 140 11.30 -11.02 15.35
C GLY A 140 9.79 -10.83 15.54
N THR A 141 9.37 -9.76 16.21
CA THR A 141 7.95 -9.43 16.45
C THR A 141 7.20 -9.03 15.18
N ALA A 142 7.90 -8.71 14.09
CA ALA A 142 7.33 -8.42 12.78
C ALA A 142 7.48 -9.59 11.78
N ALA A 143 7.87 -10.79 12.25
CA ALA A 143 7.99 -11.95 11.39
C ALA A 143 6.67 -12.25 10.67
N GLY A 144 6.74 -12.56 9.37
CA GLY A 144 5.55 -12.78 8.53
C GLY A 144 4.88 -11.49 8.07
N MET A 145 5.58 -10.36 8.10
CA MET A 145 5.10 -9.10 7.53
C MET A 145 6.06 -8.61 6.44
N LEU A 146 5.53 -8.00 5.39
CA LEU A 146 6.27 -7.16 4.46
C LEU A 146 5.81 -5.72 4.67
N ARG A 147 6.70 -4.75 4.58
CA ARG A 147 6.33 -3.35 4.39
C ARG A 147 7.01 -2.76 3.16
N ILE A 148 6.47 -1.65 2.69
CA ILE A 148 7.12 -0.79 1.71
C ILE A 148 7.46 0.55 2.36
N ALA A 149 8.76 0.86 2.39
CA ALA A 149 9.30 2.08 2.98
C ALA A 149 10.60 2.48 2.26
N GLN A 150 11.17 3.63 2.62
CA GLN A 150 12.47 4.07 2.16
C GLN A 150 13.59 3.17 2.72
N ALA A 151 14.62 2.94 1.92
CA ALA A 151 15.69 1.99 2.24
C ALA A 151 16.48 2.31 3.52
N ASN A 152 16.55 3.58 3.91
CA ASN A 152 17.22 4.04 5.13
C ASN A 152 16.40 3.80 6.41
N VAL A 153 15.16 3.31 6.30
CA VAL A 153 14.29 3.02 7.46
C VAL A 153 14.59 1.61 7.98
N THR A 154 15.04 1.53 9.23
CA THR A 154 15.51 0.27 9.84
C THR A 154 14.58 -0.27 10.92
N ASN A 155 13.92 0.57 11.72
CA ASN A 155 12.96 0.12 12.73
C ASN A 155 11.68 -0.40 12.09
N TRP A 156 10.86 -1.24 12.75
CA TRP A 156 9.51 -1.65 12.29
C TRP A 156 8.42 -0.60 12.60
N VAL A 157 7.29 -0.64 11.88
CA VAL A 157 6.27 0.45 11.91
C VAL A 157 5.73 0.61 13.32
N GLY A 158 5.75 1.84 13.83
CA GLY A 158 5.38 2.12 15.22
C GLY A 158 6.46 1.78 16.27
N VAL A 159 7.67 1.43 15.84
CA VAL A 159 8.81 1.14 16.73
C VAL A 159 9.87 2.23 16.56
N GLY A 160 10.47 2.67 17.66
CA GLY A 160 11.58 3.62 17.66
C GLY A 160 11.36 4.81 18.58
N ALA A 161 12.20 5.84 18.42
CA ALA A 161 12.04 7.10 19.13
C ALA A 161 10.75 7.79 18.69
N THR A 162 10.04 8.40 19.63
CA THR A 162 8.80 9.15 19.36
C THR A 162 9.02 10.65 19.19
N SER A 163 10.27 11.12 19.29
CA SER A 163 10.67 12.51 19.12
C SER A 163 12.09 12.63 18.56
N GLY A 164 12.44 13.82 18.06
CA GLY A 164 13.76 14.11 17.51
C GLY A 164 13.99 13.59 16.09
N SER A 165 15.20 13.80 15.56
CA SER A 165 15.55 13.42 14.17
C SER A 165 15.51 11.92 13.91
N THR A 166 15.70 11.09 14.95
CA THR A 166 15.66 9.63 14.86
C THR A 166 14.23 9.08 14.81
N ALA A 167 13.20 9.85 15.18
CA ALA A 167 11.81 9.41 15.10
C ALA A 167 11.28 9.30 13.65
N ALA A 168 11.97 9.95 12.70
CA ALA A 168 11.80 9.72 11.26
C ALA A 168 12.09 8.27 10.86
N ASN A 169 12.87 7.54 11.68
CA ASN A 169 13.01 6.10 11.59
C ASN A 169 11.81 5.41 12.26
N ASN A 170 10.63 5.68 11.69
CA ASN A 170 9.46 4.82 11.71
C ASN A 170 8.39 5.00 12.81
N TRP A 171 8.45 6.06 13.60
CA TRP A 171 7.32 6.43 14.46
C TRP A 171 6.35 7.39 13.76
N ASN A 172 6.88 8.39 13.06
CA ASN A 172 6.08 9.47 12.47
C ASN A 172 5.63 9.21 11.02
N GLY A 173 5.86 8.01 10.50
CA GLY A 173 5.54 7.64 9.11
C GLY A 173 6.41 8.26 8.01
N ASN A 174 7.30 9.24 8.29
CA ASN A 174 8.05 9.99 7.26
C ASN A 174 8.99 9.12 6.41
N GLY A 175 9.42 7.99 6.95
CA GLY A 175 10.19 6.99 6.20
C GLY A 175 9.39 6.22 5.15
N GLY A 176 8.09 6.49 5.00
CA GLY A 176 7.22 5.78 4.07
C GLY A 176 7.30 6.25 2.62
N VAL A 177 6.30 5.82 1.86
CA VAL A 177 6.04 6.25 0.49
C VAL A 177 5.61 7.71 0.52
N SER A 178 6.51 8.60 0.08
CA SER A 178 6.20 10.03 -0.03
C SER A 178 5.49 10.33 -1.35
N VAL A 179 4.20 10.64 -1.24
CA VAL A 179 3.31 10.98 -2.34
C VAL A 179 3.04 12.48 -2.30
N ALA A 180 3.32 13.18 -3.40
CA ALA A 180 3.02 14.59 -3.53
C ALA A 180 2.91 14.97 -5.01
N GLN A 181 2.06 15.95 -5.33
CA GLN A 181 2.07 16.58 -6.65
C GLN A 181 2.47 18.06 -6.55
N VAL A 182 2.96 18.61 -7.66
CA VAL A 182 3.30 20.03 -7.74
C VAL A 182 2.04 20.88 -7.61
N ALA A 183 2.10 21.92 -6.79
CA ALA A 183 0.98 22.83 -6.59
C ALA A 183 0.60 23.57 -7.87
N PRO A 184 -0.70 23.74 -8.16
CA PRO A 184 -1.18 24.18 -9.47
C PRO A 184 -0.67 25.58 -9.83
N GLY A 185 -0.58 26.50 -8.86
CA GLY A 185 -0.06 27.85 -9.07
C GLY A 185 1.47 27.94 -9.29
N THR A 186 2.20 26.84 -9.14
CA THR A 186 3.68 26.80 -9.27
C THR A 186 4.16 25.82 -10.33
N ARG A 187 3.26 25.32 -11.17
CA ARG A 187 3.59 24.37 -12.23
C ARG A 187 4.37 25.04 -13.35
N LEU A 188 5.38 24.33 -13.85
CA LEU A 188 6.11 24.63 -15.07
C LEU A 188 5.44 23.90 -16.25
N PRO A 189 5.62 24.38 -17.49
CA PRO A 189 5.10 23.69 -18.68
C PRO A 189 5.59 22.24 -18.84
N THR A 190 6.76 21.92 -18.29
CA THR A 190 7.37 20.59 -18.31
C THR A 190 6.86 19.66 -17.20
N ASP A 191 6.09 20.17 -16.24
CA ASP A 191 5.58 19.33 -15.15
C ASP A 191 4.48 18.40 -15.65
N PRO A 192 4.38 17.19 -15.07
CA PRO A 192 3.22 16.34 -15.28
C PRO A 192 1.89 17.07 -15.06
N ALA A 193 0.86 16.64 -15.78
CA ALA A 193 -0.49 17.21 -15.68
C ALA A 193 -0.98 17.19 -14.22
N TYR A 194 -1.56 18.31 -13.77
CA TYR A 194 -2.15 18.41 -12.44
C TYR A 194 -3.37 17.50 -12.33
N ASN A 195 -3.52 16.79 -11.21
CA ASN A 195 -4.68 15.96 -10.93
C ASN A 195 -5.52 16.57 -9.81
N GLY A 196 -6.65 17.17 -10.19
CA GLY A 196 -7.58 17.82 -9.26
C GLY A 196 -8.67 16.93 -8.69
N ASN A 197 -8.64 15.62 -8.97
CA ASN A 197 -9.65 14.70 -8.46
C ASN A 197 -9.52 14.52 -6.94
N ASN A 198 -10.65 14.22 -6.30
CA ASN A 198 -10.75 13.92 -4.87
C ASN A 198 -10.59 12.43 -4.54
N ASP A 199 -10.43 11.59 -5.57
CA ASP A 199 -10.22 10.16 -5.47
C ASP A 199 -9.15 9.77 -6.50
N VAL A 200 -7.97 9.44 -5.99
CA VAL A 200 -6.75 9.33 -6.82
C VAL A 200 -5.96 8.09 -6.47
N VAL A 201 -5.47 7.37 -7.49
CA VAL A 201 -4.48 6.32 -7.31
C VAL A 201 -3.11 6.99 -7.18
N VAL A 202 -2.41 6.69 -6.09
CA VAL A 202 -1.15 7.39 -5.76
C VAL A 202 0.07 6.49 -5.78
N PHE A 203 -0.13 5.19 -5.57
CA PHE A 203 0.95 4.24 -5.45
C PHE A 203 0.49 2.84 -5.89
N LYS A 204 1.37 2.10 -6.55
CA LYS A 204 1.18 0.70 -6.91
C LYS A 204 2.39 -0.13 -6.53
N PHE A 205 2.14 -1.38 -6.14
CA PHE A 205 3.18 -2.39 -5.99
C PHE A 205 2.62 -3.76 -6.37
N GLY A 206 3.50 -4.71 -6.69
CA GLY A 206 3.13 -6.07 -7.05
C GLY A 206 3.92 -7.08 -6.23
N PHE A 207 3.38 -8.29 -6.09
CA PHE A 207 4.09 -9.42 -5.53
C PHE A 207 3.60 -10.74 -6.11
N VAL A 208 4.47 -11.74 -6.10
CA VAL A 208 4.14 -13.12 -6.46
C VAL A 208 3.96 -13.93 -5.19
N LEU A 209 2.84 -14.64 -5.11
CA LEU A 209 2.62 -15.62 -4.06
C LEU A 209 3.61 -16.77 -4.22
N GLY A 210 4.28 -17.14 -3.14
CA GLY A 210 5.24 -18.25 -3.13
C GLY A 210 4.58 -19.59 -3.43
N SER A 211 5.41 -20.64 -3.50
CA SER A 211 4.97 -22.01 -3.80
C SER A 211 4.26 -22.74 -2.64
N ASP A 212 4.13 -22.09 -1.48
CA ASP A 212 3.44 -22.66 -0.32
C ASP A 212 1.95 -22.86 -0.63
N THR A 213 1.49 -24.10 -0.49
CA THR A 213 0.09 -24.48 -0.78
C THR A 213 -0.84 -24.34 0.40
N ALA A 214 -0.32 -23.98 1.58
CA ALA A 214 -1.13 -23.76 2.77
C ALA A 214 -2.11 -22.60 2.53
N ALA A 215 -3.38 -22.82 2.92
CA ALA A 215 -4.38 -21.76 2.87
C ALA A 215 -4.00 -20.67 3.88
N ARG A 216 -3.92 -19.42 3.42
CA ARG A 216 -3.71 -18.25 4.27
C ARG A 216 -4.37 -17.01 3.69
N THR A 217 -4.59 -16.01 4.53
CA THR A 217 -5.11 -14.71 4.11
C THR A 217 -4.05 -13.67 4.32
N LEU A 218 -3.55 -13.07 3.24
CA LEU A 218 -2.74 -11.86 3.34
C LEU A 218 -3.66 -10.67 3.56
N THR A 219 -3.29 -9.79 4.48
CA THR A 219 -4.00 -8.53 4.71
C THR A 219 -3.08 -7.39 4.32
N ILE A 220 -3.54 -6.53 3.43
CA ILE A 220 -2.82 -5.33 3.02
C ILE A 220 -3.50 -4.12 3.65
N ASP A 221 -2.73 -3.32 4.37
CA ASP A 221 -3.20 -2.12 5.06
C ASP A 221 -2.10 -1.05 5.20
N THR A 222 -2.46 0.06 5.84
CA THR A 222 -1.50 0.99 6.45
C THR A 222 -1.95 1.18 7.90
N PRO A 223 -1.14 0.75 8.90
CA PRO A 223 -1.47 1.03 10.29
C PRO A 223 -1.37 2.54 10.57
N ALA A 224 -2.07 3.02 11.59
CA ALA A 224 -2.05 4.44 11.98
C ALA A 224 -0.63 4.97 12.23
N THR A 225 0.23 4.16 12.84
CA THR A 225 1.65 4.47 13.08
C THR A 225 2.51 4.50 11.81
N GLY A 226 1.99 4.00 10.69
CA GLY A 226 2.62 4.07 9.37
C GLY A 226 2.27 5.33 8.60
N LEU A 227 1.34 6.15 9.08
CA LEU A 227 0.92 7.39 8.44
C LEU A 227 1.82 8.57 8.86
N GLY A 228 2.02 9.50 7.93
CA GLY A 228 2.74 10.73 8.17
C GLY A 228 2.09 11.58 9.26
N HIS A 229 2.90 12.12 10.16
CA HIS A 229 2.45 13.07 11.20
C HIS A 229 2.92 14.48 10.89
N GLU A 230 2.08 15.46 11.19
CA GLU A 230 2.53 16.84 11.20
C GLU A 230 3.65 16.99 12.21
N THR A 231 4.69 17.73 11.86
CA THR A 231 5.72 18.09 12.83
C THR A 231 5.51 19.53 13.22
N ASN A 232 5.23 19.77 14.49
CA ASN A 232 5.30 21.11 15.04
C ASN A 232 6.75 21.56 14.99
N THR A 233 7.07 22.51 14.10
CA THR A 233 8.44 22.96 13.87
C THR A 233 9.03 23.73 15.05
N THR A 234 8.19 24.25 15.95
CA THR A 234 8.61 24.97 17.16
C THR A 234 8.95 24.03 18.30
N THR A 235 8.13 23.00 18.54
CA THR A 235 8.31 22.07 19.67
C THR A 235 9.00 20.76 19.29
N GLY A 236 9.09 20.45 17.99
CA GLY A 236 9.54 19.15 17.49
C GLY A 236 8.57 17.99 17.79
N GLN A 237 7.39 18.29 18.35
CA GLN A 237 6.37 17.28 18.65
C GLN A 237 5.60 16.89 17.39
N TYR A 238 5.22 15.62 17.31
CA TYR A 238 4.35 15.13 16.25
C TYR A 238 2.88 15.42 16.59
N GLY A 239 2.20 16.09 15.67
CA GLY A 239 0.77 16.39 15.71
C GLY A 239 -0.06 15.27 15.10
N SER A 240 -1.22 15.63 14.56
CA SER A 240 -2.14 14.69 13.93
C SER A 240 -1.57 13.96 12.73
N LEU A 241 -2.17 12.80 12.43
CA LEU A 241 -2.01 12.11 11.15
C LEU A 241 -2.48 13.01 10.03
N TYR A 242 -1.69 13.22 8.98
CA TYR A 242 -2.07 14.18 7.95
C TYR A 242 -2.06 13.62 6.53
N ALA A 243 -3.12 13.96 5.81
CA ALA A 243 -3.07 14.18 4.38
C ALA A 243 -3.31 15.67 4.14
N ALA A 244 -2.71 16.21 3.08
CA ALA A 244 -2.92 17.60 2.71
C ALA A 244 -3.60 17.70 1.35
N TRP A 245 -4.62 18.55 1.25
CA TRP A 245 -5.34 18.86 0.01
C TRP A 245 -5.18 20.33 -0.35
N PHE A 246 -5.12 20.64 -1.64
CA PHE A 246 -5.14 22.02 -2.10
C PHE A 246 -6.53 22.64 -1.90
N THR A 247 -6.58 23.88 -1.42
CA THR A 247 -7.83 24.61 -1.14
C THR A 247 -8.24 25.61 -2.22
N SER A 248 -7.42 25.75 -3.28
CA SER A 248 -7.77 26.55 -4.45
C SER A 248 -7.06 26.06 -5.70
N SER A 249 -7.62 26.37 -6.87
CA SER A 249 -7.04 26.05 -8.18
C SER A 249 -5.76 26.84 -8.49
N THR A 250 -5.49 27.90 -7.74
CA THR A 250 -4.29 28.74 -7.84
C THR A 250 -3.39 28.61 -6.61
N ALA A 251 -3.63 27.61 -5.75
CA ALA A 251 -2.89 27.43 -4.52
C ALA A 251 -1.39 27.33 -4.78
N ALA A 252 -0.62 28.14 -4.06
CA ALA A 252 0.79 27.89 -3.83
C ALA A 252 0.95 26.78 -2.76
N GLN A 253 2.16 26.24 -2.60
CA GLN A 253 2.40 25.12 -1.68
C GLN A 253 2.01 25.39 -0.21
N GLY A 254 1.85 26.65 0.22
CA GLY A 254 1.43 26.99 1.58
C GLY A 254 -0.09 26.92 1.84
N PHE A 255 -0.93 26.83 0.81
CA PHE A 255 -2.39 26.82 0.96
C PHE A 255 -2.92 25.39 0.95
N ARG A 256 -2.82 24.74 2.10
CA ARG A 256 -3.18 23.33 2.30
C ARG A 256 -4.21 23.20 3.41
N TYR A 257 -5.23 22.39 3.15
CA TYR A 257 -6.06 21.84 4.21
C TYR A 257 -5.37 20.59 4.72
N TYR A 258 -4.90 20.64 5.96
CA TYR A 258 -4.42 19.44 6.63
C TYR A 258 -5.55 18.82 7.40
N ASN A 259 -5.72 17.51 7.25
CA ASN A 259 -6.81 16.81 7.88
C ASN A 259 -6.39 15.45 8.40
N ASP A 260 -7.07 15.05 9.46
CA ASP A 260 -6.93 13.72 10.03
C ASP A 260 -7.24 12.67 8.96
N ILE A 261 -6.32 11.73 8.79
CA ILE A 261 -6.55 10.52 8.01
C ILE A 261 -7.31 9.54 8.89
N GLY A 262 -8.40 9.00 8.36
CA GLY A 262 -9.15 7.95 9.01
C GLY A 262 -8.27 6.73 9.16
N THR A 263 -8.10 6.28 10.40
CA THR A 263 -7.42 5.00 10.70
C THR A 263 -8.19 3.79 10.19
N ASN A 264 -9.43 4.00 9.72
CA ASN A 264 -10.15 3.08 8.85
C ASN A 264 -9.54 3.06 7.43
N ALA A 265 -8.22 2.93 7.31
CA ALA A 265 -7.63 2.57 6.05
C ALA A 265 -8.27 1.23 5.65
N ALA A 266 -9.02 1.22 4.55
CA ALA A 266 -9.77 0.05 4.14
C ALA A 266 -8.76 -1.04 3.76
N SER A 267 -8.59 -2.01 4.66
CA SER A 267 -7.74 -3.15 4.43
C SER A 267 -8.33 -4.00 3.31
N VAL A 268 -7.44 -4.60 2.51
CA VAL A 268 -7.81 -5.54 1.45
C VAL A 268 -7.21 -6.90 1.76
N SER A 269 -7.93 -7.97 1.42
CA SER A 269 -7.49 -9.32 1.69
C SER A 269 -7.22 -10.11 0.41
N VAL A 270 -6.17 -10.94 0.44
CA VAL A 270 -5.89 -11.93 -0.59
C VAL A 270 -5.92 -13.30 0.06
N GLN A 271 -6.90 -14.11 -0.33
CA GLN A 271 -7.02 -15.49 0.14
C GLN A 271 -6.22 -16.41 -0.79
N VAL A 272 -5.14 -16.99 -0.26
CA VAL A 272 -4.39 -18.05 -0.93
C VAL A 272 -5.15 -19.35 -0.76
N VAL A 273 -5.54 -19.97 -1.87
CA VAL A 273 -6.19 -21.29 -1.89
C VAL A 273 -5.23 -22.35 -2.40
N PRO A 274 -5.26 -23.59 -1.86
CA PRO A 274 -4.40 -24.66 -2.33
C PRO A 274 -4.57 -24.89 -3.84
N ALA A 275 -3.46 -25.22 -4.52
CA ALA A 275 -3.49 -25.50 -5.94
C ALA A 275 -4.47 -26.66 -6.25
N PRO A 276 -5.38 -26.53 -7.25
CA PRO A 276 -6.43 -27.51 -7.52
C PRO A 276 -5.94 -28.96 -7.73
N ALA A 277 -4.70 -29.13 -8.21
CA ALA A 277 -4.08 -30.43 -8.44
C ALA A 277 -4.00 -31.28 -7.15
N SER A 278 -3.82 -30.66 -5.98
CA SER A 278 -3.80 -31.36 -4.69
C SER A 278 -5.14 -32.05 -4.36
N LEU A 279 -6.26 -31.44 -4.76
CA LEU A 279 -7.60 -32.03 -4.59
C LEU A 279 -7.88 -33.13 -5.62
N ALA A 280 -7.41 -32.96 -6.85
CA ALA A 280 -7.57 -33.95 -7.90
C ALA A 280 -6.81 -35.26 -7.60
N LEU A 281 -5.60 -35.17 -7.04
CA LEU A 281 -4.80 -36.33 -6.62
C LEU A 281 -5.47 -37.12 -5.48
N LEU A 282 -6.10 -36.45 -4.52
CA LEU A 282 -6.90 -37.12 -3.48
C LEU A 282 -8.12 -37.84 -4.06
N GLY A 283 -8.81 -37.22 -5.02
CA GLY A 283 -9.95 -37.83 -5.72
C GLY A 283 -9.57 -39.04 -6.58
N LEU A 284 -8.49 -38.92 -7.36
CA LEU A 284 -7.99 -39.98 -8.24
C LEU A 284 -7.38 -41.14 -7.45
N GLY A 285 -6.66 -40.87 -6.36
CA GLY A 285 -6.17 -41.92 -5.45
C GLY A 285 -7.30 -42.76 -4.85
N GLY A 286 -8.43 -42.12 -4.50
CA GLY A 286 -9.64 -42.82 -4.05
C GLY A 286 -10.27 -43.70 -5.15
N LEU A 287 -10.28 -43.25 -6.40
CA LEU A 287 -10.79 -44.02 -7.54
C LEU A 287 -9.93 -45.26 -7.86
N VAL A 288 -8.61 -45.15 -7.78
CA VAL A 288 -7.70 -46.28 -7.99
C VAL A 288 -7.83 -47.32 -6.87
N ALA A 289 -7.98 -46.88 -5.61
CA ALA A 289 -8.22 -47.77 -4.48
C ALA A 289 -9.59 -48.48 -4.56
N GLY A 290 -10.62 -47.79 -5.06
CA GLY A 290 -11.96 -48.37 -5.26
C GLY A 290 -12.01 -49.44 -6.36
N ARG A 291 -11.19 -49.33 -7.41
CA ARG A 291 -11.17 -50.28 -8.54
C ARG A 291 -10.51 -51.62 -8.20
N ARG A 292 -9.70 -51.71 -7.14
CA ARG A 292 -9.02 -52.96 -6.73
C ARG A 292 -9.90 -53.90 -5.88
N ARG A 293 -11.18 -53.57 -5.66
CA ARG A 293 -12.14 -54.40 -4.92
C ARG A 293 -13.25 -55.00 -5.79
N ARG A 294 -12.96 -55.29 -7.06
CA ARG A 294 -13.81 -56.15 -7.90
C ARG A 294 -13.00 -57.32 -8.39
#